data_AF-A0A0C2FZP6-F1
#
_entry.id   AF-A0A0C2FZP6-F1
#
_cell.length_a   1.000
_cell.length_b   1.000
_cell.length_c   1.000
_cell.angle_alpha   90.00
_cell.angle_beta   90.00
_cell.angle_gamma   90.00
#
_symmetry.space_group_name_H-M   'P 1'
#
loop_
_entity.id
_entity.type
_entity.pdbx_description
1 polymer ?
#
loop_
_entity_poly.entity_id
_entity_poly.type
_entity_poly.pdbx_seq_one_letter_code
_entity_poly.pdbx_strand_id
1 'polypeptide(L)'
;MIEQVANEEKARLEQQRRKLGKDGIKNCGEKICFAIKENTAQKPDAEILQELIVKKLEAFNRFPVDAKSNVGDSPPSQPVAKFLEQFPFPATVHNCPTKFVELFLLMDSSGLTTEQRAWLYLYTDLLFESPAKINGELKSTEDVARLYTKDLVDHSIQVGISNFFDKFVDLRIVVDAETGFPNLAKWVEIFTTGIVFDAQRVKQCAKKLASDAREKKRDGCSVASTAL
;
A
#
# COMPACT_ATOMS: atom_id res chain seq x y z
N MET A 1 1.74 -33.54 -4.98
CA MET A 1 1.41 -32.86 -3.70
C MET A 1 -0.09 -32.71 -3.50
N ILE A 2 -0.86 -32.06 -4.41
CA ILE A 2 -2.32 -31.91 -4.26
C ILE A 2 -3.05 -33.25 -4.18
N GLU A 3 -2.77 -34.18 -5.11
CA GLU A 3 -3.39 -35.51 -5.09
C GLU A 3 -3.03 -36.33 -3.85
N GLN A 4 -1.80 -36.20 -3.37
CA GLN A 4 -1.35 -36.87 -2.15
C GLN A 4 -2.13 -36.37 -0.93
N VAL A 5 -2.23 -35.05 -0.74
CA VAL A 5 -3.00 -34.45 0.37
C VAL A 5 -4.49 -34.83 0.27
N ALA A 6 -5.06 -34.83 -0.95
CA ALA A 6 -6.45 -35.24 -1.15
C ALA A 6 -6.69 -36.72 -0.79
N ASN A 7 -5.76 -37.60 -1.16
CA ASN A 7 -5.83 -39.02 -0.83
C ASN A 7 -5.64 -39.28 0.66
N GLU A 8 -4.69 -38.60 1.30
CA GLU A 8 -4.46 -38.65 2.76
C GLU A 8 -5.69 -38.17 3.53
N GLU A 9 -6.30 -37.06 3.11
CA GLU A 9 -7.52 -36.52 3.73
C GLU A 9 -8.70 -37.46 3.55
N LYS A 10 -8.87 -38.06 2.36
CA LYS A 10 -9.91 -39.07 2.11
C LYS A 10 -9.72 -40.29 3.01
N ALA A 11 -8.50 -40.80 3.14
CA ALA A 11 -8.20 -41.92 4.02
C ALA A 11 -8.47 -41.57 5.50
N ARG A 12 -8.10 -40.36 5.93
CA ARG A 12 -8.39 -39.84 7.27
C ARG A 12 -9.90 -39.79 7.54
N LEU A 13 -10.68 -39.27 6.59
CA LEU A 13 -12.15 -39.20 6.68
C LEU A 13 -12.79 -40.60 6.74
N GLU A 14 -12.31 -41.56 5.94
CA GLU A 14 -12.80 -42.93 5.98
C GLU A 14 -12.51 -43.61 7.32
N GLN A 15 -11.29 -43.45 7.85
CA GLN A 15 -10.93 -43.98 9.17
C GLN A 15 -11.80 -43.35 10.27
N GLN A 16 -12.05 -42.04 10.19
CA GLN A 16 -12.89 -41.34 11.14
C GLN A 16 -14.35 -41.82 11.09
N ARG A 17 -14.91 -42.05 9.89
CA ARG A 17 -16.25 -42.64 9.72
C ARG A 17 -16.35 -44.03 10.33
N ARG A 18 -15.34 -44.88 10.12
CA ARG A 18 -15.30 -46.23 10.72
C ARG A 18 -15.27 -46.18 12.25
N LYS A 19 -14.45 -45.28 12.82
CA LYS A 19 -14.34 -45.11 14.29
C LYS A 19 -15.64 -44.59 14.92
N LEU A 20 -16.35 -43.69 14.24
CA LEU A 20 -17.59 -43.10 14.75
C LEU A 20 -18.82 -44.01 14.60
N GLY A 21 -18.83 -44.88 13.58
CA GLY A 21 -19.99 -45.72 13.29
C GLY A 21 -21.25 -44.91 12.94
N LYS A 22 -22.41 -45.58 12.85
CA LYS A 22 -23.67 -44.91 12.47
C LYS A 22 -24.14 -43.90 13.53
N ASP A 23 -24.09 -44.29 14.80
CA ASP A 23 -24.61 -43.47 15.89
C ASP A 23 -23.72 -42.26 16.17
N GLY A 24 -22.39 -42.43 16.09
CA GLY A 24 -21.45 -41.31 16.24
C GLY A 24 -21.58 -40.29 15.11
N ILE A 25 -21.78 -40.73 13.86
CA ILE A 25 -22.04 -39.83 12.72
C ILE A 25 -23.35 -39.07 12.93
N LYS A 26 -24.41 -39.74 13.39
CA LYS A 26 -25.70 -39.09 13.69
C LYS A 26 -25.54 -38.00 14.75
N ASN A 27 -24.85 -38.30 15.86
CA ASN A 27 -24.60 -37.34 16.94
C ASN A 27 -23.74 -36.14 16.46
N CYS A 28 -22.73 -36.36 15.61
CA CYS A 28 -21.98 -35.28 14.98
C CYS A 28 -22.88 -34.38 14.11
N GLY A 29 -23.81 -34.97 13.35
CA GLY A 29 -24.79 -34.22 12.57
C GLY A 29 -25.70 -33.36 13.44
N GLU A 30 -26.21 -33.91 14.54
CA GLU A 30 -27.02 -33.18 15.53
C GLU A 30 -26.24 -32.01 16.14
N LYS A 31 -24.97 -32.22 16.50
CA LYS A 31 -24.08 -31.16 17.01
C LYS A 31 -23.85 -30.04 15.99
N ILE A 32 -23.61 -30.37 14.72
CA ILE A 32 -23.44 -29.36 13.66
C ILE A 32 -24.72 -28.57 13.45
N CYS A 33 -25.88 -29.23 13.39
CA CYS A 33 -27.17 -28.57 13.26
C CYS A 33 -27.44 -27.63 14.45
N PHE A 34 -27.14 -28.07 15.67
CA PHE A 34 -27.25 -27.24 16.86
C PHE A 34 -26.34 -26.02 16.78
N ALA A 35 -25.06 -26.20 16.44
CA ALA A 35 -24.09 -25.11 16.31
C ALA A 35 -24.50 -24.10 15.21
N ILE A 36 -24.98 -24.57 14.05
CA ILE A 36 -25.50 -23.69 12.99
C ILE A 36 -26.70 -22.90 13.51
N LYS A 37 -27.62 -23.56 14.21
CA LYS A 37 -28.81 -22.90 14.78
C LYS A 37 -28.41 -21.84 15.80
N GLU A 38 -27.50 -22.13 16.72
CA GLU A 38 -27.01 -21.14 17.69
C GLU A 38 -26.35 -19.96 17.00
N ASN A 39 -25.41 -20.20 16.08
CA ASN A 39 -24.71 -19.14 15.36
C ASN A 39 -25.61 -18.27 14.47
N THR A 40 -26.69 -18.84 13.93
CA THR A 40 -27.56 -18.12 12.98
C THR A 40 -28.76 -17.45 13.65
N ALA A 41 -29.31 -18.06 14.72
CA ALA A 41 -30.52 -17.58 15.38
C ALA A 41 -30.23 -16.58 16.49
N GLN A 42 -29.06 -16.63 17.14
CA GLN A 42 -28.70 -15.72 18.22
C GLN A 42 -28.17 -14.41 17.64
N LYS A 43 -29.09 -13.49 17.34
CA LYS A 43 -28.75 -12.07 17.21
C LYS A 43 -28.88 -11.45 18.61
N PRO A 44 -27.90 -10.64 19.06
CA PRO A 44 -28.09 -9.88 20.29
C PRO A 44 -29.34 -9.01 20.12
N ASP A 45 -30.16 -8.97 21.16
CA ASP A 45 -31.36 -8.12 21.16
C ASP A 45 -30.97 -6.63 21.21
N ALA A 46 -31.98 -5.79 21.01
CA ALA A 46 -31.79 -4.35 21.02
C ALA A 46 -31.27 -3.83 22.37
N GLU A 47 -31.56 -4.52 23.47
CA GLU A 47 -31.17 -4.14 24.83
C GLU A 47 -29.65 -4.35 25.01
N ILE A 48 -29.14 -5.53 24.67
CA ILE A 48 -27.71 -5.85 24.68
C ILE A 48 -26.96 -4.93 23.72
N LEU A 49 -27.47 -4.70 22.51
CA LEU A 49 -26.85 -3.76 21.58
C LEU A 49 -26.83 -2.34 22.16
N GLN A 50 -27.88 -1.93 22.86
CA GLN A 50 -27.97 -0.61 23.47
C GLN A 50 -26.98 -0.42 24.64
N GLU A 51 -26.66 -1.49 25.36
CA GLU A 51 -25.61 -1.53 26.38
C GLU A 51 -24.20 -1.45 25.77
N LEU A 52 -23.98 -2.08 24.61
CA LEU A 52 -22.70 -2.04 23.90
C LEU A 52 -22.45 -0.73 23.14
N ILE A 53 -23.50 0.06 22.87
CA ILE A 53 -23.35 1.36 22.21
C ILE A 53 -22.56 2.32 23.11
N VAL A 54 -21.44 2.81 22.58
CA VAL A 54 -20.69 3.91 23.17
C VAL A 54 -21.48 5.21 23.01
N LYS A 55 -22.22 5.60 24.05
CA LYS A 55 -23.07 6.81 24.06
C LYS A 55 -22.28 8.09 24.25
N LYS A 56 -21.12 8.01 24.90
CA LYS A 56 -20.24 9.13 25.15
C LYS A 56 -18.91 8.82 24.46
N LEU A 57 -18.72 9.42 23.31
CA LEU A 57 -17.41 9.44 22.67
C LEU A 57 -16.49 10.26 23.58
N GLU A 58 -15.35 9.69 23.96
CA GLU A 58 -14.28 10.47 24.57
C GLU A 58 -13.92 11.62 23.63
N ALA A 59 -13.45 12.73 24.19
CA ALA A 59 -12.96 13.83 23.37
C ALA A 59 -11.80 13.29 22.51
N PHE A 60 -12.02 13.22 21.19
CA PHE A 60 -10.95 12.82 20.28
C PHE A 60 -9.80 13.81 20.41
N ASN A 61 -8.58 13.28 20.51
CA ASN A 61 -7.38 14.09 20.35
C ASN A 61 -7.38 14.68 18.94
N ARG A 62 -7.69 15.98 18.86
CA ARG A 62 -7.63 16.75 17.61
C ARG A 62 -6.35 17.57 17.64
N PHE A 63 -5.69 17.67 16.51
CA PHE A 63 -4.60 18.60 16.29
C PHE A 63 -4.99 19.55 15.17
N PRO A 64 -4.56 20.82 15.24
CA PRO A 64 -4.81 21.77 14.17
C PRO A 64 -4.04 21.33 12.91
N VAL A 65 -4.70 21.45 11.76
CA VAL A 65 -4.07 21.32 10.45
C VAL A 65 -4.37 22.60 9.68
N ASP A 66 -3.34 23.37 9.36
CA ASP A 66 -3.45 24.53 8.48
C ASP A 66 -3.07 24.12 7.07
N ALA A 67 -4.03 24.18 6.14
CA ALA A 67 -3.84 23.80 4.75
C ALA A 67 -3.81 25.06 3.88
N LYS A 68 -2.78 25.18 3.03
CA LYS A 68 -2.66 26.25 2.03
C LYS A 68 -2.42 25.63 0.66
N SER A 69 -3.07 26.16 -0.36
CA SER A 69 -2.92 25.72 -1.75
C SER A 69 -2.77 26.91 -2.69
N ASN A 70 -2.03 26.73 -3.78
CA ASN A 70 -2.01 27.69 -4.90
C ASN A 70 -3.23 27.56 -5.84
N VAL A 71 -4.09 26.56 -5.61
CA VAL A 71 -5.37 26.42 -6.30
C VAL A 71 -6.50 26.91 -5.39
N GLY A 72 -7.22 27.94 -5.82
CA GLY A 72 -8.33 28.56 -5.08
C GLY A 72 -7.95 29.89 -4.40
N ASP A 73 -8.92 30.50 -3.71
CA ASP A 73 -8.80 31.84 -3.12
C ASP A 73 -8.07 31.84 -1.75
N SER A 74 -6.86 31.29 -1.70
CA SER A 74 -6.00 31.46 -0.52
C SER A 74 -5.51 32.91 -0.46
N PRO A 75 -5.67 33.65 0.66
CA PRO A 75 -5.20 35.03 0.74
C PRO A 75 -3.67 35.11 0.50
N PRO A 76 -3.19 35.85 -0.51
CA PRO A 76 -1.77 35.86 -0.92
C PRO A 76 -0.82 36.56 0.07
N SER A 77 -1.33 37.07 1.19
CA SER A 77 -0.56 37.86 2.16
C SER A 77 0.36 37.04 3.07
N GLN A 78 0.33 35.71 3.01
CA GLN A 78 1.16 34.84 3.86
C GLN A 78 2.38 34.28 3.11
N PRO A 79 3.57 34.14 3.76
CA PRO A 79 4.78 33.63 3.11
C PRO A 79 4.63 32.29 2.39
N VAL A 80 3.84 31.37 2.96
CA VAL A 80 3.56 30.05 2.37
C VAL A 80 2.78 30.17 1.06
N ALA A 81 1.83 31.10 0.97
CA ALA A 81 1.07 31.31 -0.27
C ALA A 81 2.00 31.77 -1.40
N LYS A 82 2.88 32.74 -1.13
CA LYS A 82 3.90 33.21 -2.09
C LYS A 82 4.90 32.13 -2.51
N PHE A 83 5.23 31.20 -1.61
CA PHE A 83 6.05 30.04 -1.96
C PHE A 83 5.30 29.11 -2.92
N LEU A 84 4.02 28.83 -2.64
CA LEU A 84 3.20 27.94 -3.46
C LEU A 84 2.89 28.51 -4.86
N GLU A 85 2.81 29.84 -5.00
CA GLU A 85 2.64 30.52 -6.30
C GLU A 85 3.79 30.27 -7.28
N GLN A 86 4.96 29.82 -6.81
CA GLN A 86 6.11 29.51 -7.67
C GLN A 86 5.93 28.21 -8.45
N PHE A 87 5.03 27.33 -8.01
CA PHE A 87 4.81 26.05 -8.67
C PHE A 87 3.82 26.21 -9.83
N PRO A 88 4.16 25.74 -11.05
CA PRO A 88 3.29 25.83 -12.22
C PRO A 88 2.17 24.76 -12.23
N PHE A 89 2.03 24.01 -11.13
CA PHE A 89 1.07 22.94 -10.95
C PHE A 89 0.40 23.05 -9.57
N PRO A 90 -0.75 22.39 -9.36
CA PRO A 90 -1.41 22.36 -8.05
C PRO A 90 -0.47 21.88 -6.94
N ALA A 91 -0.26 22.73 -5.95
CA ALA A 91 0.61 22.47 -4.81
C ALA A 91 -0.12 22.85 -3.52
N THR A 92 -0.03 21.97 -2.53
CA THR A 92 -0.67 22.16 -1.22
C THR A 92 0.31 21.82 -0.11
N VAL A 93 0.35 22.65 0.92
CA VAL A 93 1.09 22.39 2.15
C VAL A 93 0.10 22.22 3.28
N HIS A 94 0.26 21.13 4.03
CA HIS A 94 -0.43 20.88 5.28
C HIS A 94 0.55 21.08 6.43
N ASN A 95 0.34 22.11 7.23
CA ASN A 95 1.11 22.36 8.44
C ASN A 95 0.37 21.74 9.64
N CYS A 96 1.00 20.76 10.27
CA CYS A 96 0.48 20.07 11.44
C CYS A 96 1.61 19.75 12.43
N PRO A 97 1.32 19.45 13.71
CA PRO A 97 2.33 19.13 14.70
C PRO A 97 2.94 17.74 14.44
N THR A 98 4.00 17.69 13.64
CA THR A 98 4.73 16.46 13.28
C THR A 98 6.24 16.67 13.38
N LYS A 99 6.99 15.58 13.59
CA LYS A 99 8.46 15.55 13.56
C LYS A 99 9.02 15.22 12.17
N PHE A 100 8.14 15.03 11.20
CA PHE A 100 8.50 14.60 9.86
C PHE A 100 7.93 15.55 8.82
N VAL A 101 8.63 15.67 7.70
CA VAL A 101 8.09 16.33 6.50
C VAL A 101 7.82 15.23 5.48
N GLU A 102 6.57 15.18 5.01
CA GLU A 102 6.14 14.26 3.96
C GLU A 102 5.90 15.03 2.67
N LEU A 103 6.55 14.58 1.60
CA LEU A 103 6.35 15.08 0.25
C LEU A 103 5.65 14.01 -0.58
N PHE A 104 4.59 14.42 -1.27
CA PHE A 104 3.85 13.58 -2.22
C PHE A 104 3.98 14.20 -3.60
N LEU A 105 4.55 13.47 -4.55
CA LEU A 105 4.56 13.83 -5.97
C LEU A 105 3.52 13.00 -6.70
N LEU A 106 2.41 13.64 -7.04
CA LEU A 106 1.34 13.04 -7.82
C LEU A 106 1.58 13.31 -9.31
N MET A 107 1.88 12.26 -10.06
CA MET A 107 2.14 12.32 -11.50
C MET A 107 0.94 11.78 -12.26
N ASP A 108 0.43 12.55 -13.22
CA ASP A 108 -0.63 12.10 -14.12
C ASP A 108 -0.07 11.11 -15.15
N SER A 109 -0.60 9.89 -15.14
CA SER A 109 -0.29 8.80 -16.06
C SER A 109 -1.42 8.50 -17.06
N SER A 110 -2.41 9.40 -17.18
CA SER A 110 -3.51 9.29 -18.12
C SER A 110 -3.07 9.30 -19.59
N GLY A 111 -1.92 9.91 -19.88
CA GLY A 111 -1.30 9.94 -21.20
C GLY A 111 -0.59 8.64 -21.61
N LEU A 112 -0.47 7.66 -20.72
CA LEU A 112 0.16 6.37 -21.04
C LEU A 112 -0.79 5.46 -21.82
N THR A 113 -0.27 4.81 -22.85
CA THR A 113 -0.95 3.70 -23.53
C THR A 113 -1.15 2.51 -22.60
N THR A 114 -2.05 1.59 -22.97
CA THR A 114 -2.28 0.34 -22.24
C THR A 114 -0.99 -0.47 -22.10
N GLU A 115 -0.18 -0.54 -23.15
CA GLU A 115 1.10 -1.24 -23.15
C GLU A 115 2.10 -0.56 -22.21
N GLN A 116 2.19 0.77 -22.22
CA GLN A 116 3.06 1.51 -21.29
C GLN A 116 2.62 1.34 -19.83
N ARG A 117 1.31 1.33 -19.57
CA ARG A 117 0.74 1.12 -18.24
C ARG A 117 1.10 -0.24 -17.67
N ALA A 118 1.19 -1.29 -18.50
CA ALA A 118 1.65 -2.61 -18.08
C ALA A 118 3.09 -2.60 -17.53
N TRP A 119 3.91 -1.62 -17.93
CA TRP A 119 5.27 -1.46 -17.42
C TRP A 119 5.37 -0.66 -16.12
N LEU A 120 4.29 -0.01 -15.65
CA LEU A 120 4.34 0.82 -14.45
C LEU A 120 4.77 0.04 -13.21
N TYR A 121 4.29 -1.19 -13.02
CA TYR A 121 4.71 -2.03 -11.89
C TYR A 121 6.20 -2.37 -11.91
N LEU A 122 6.77 -2.56 -13.11
CA LEU A 122 8.20 -2.77 -13.24
C LEU A 122 8.98 -1.47 -13.01
N TYR A 123 8.46 -0.34 -13.52
CA TYR A 123 9.04 0.98 -13.31
C TYR A 123 9.09 1.35 -11.82
N THR A 124 8.02 1.11 -11.07
CA THR A 124 7.96 1.40 -9.63
C THR A 124 8.98 0.60 -8.84
N ASP A 125 9.17 -0.69 -9.15
CA ASP A 125 10.21 -1.51 -8.50
C ASP A 125 11.61 -1.02 -8.87
N LEU A 126 11.83 -0.72 -10.16
CA LEU A 126 13.12 -0.26 -10.64
C LEU A 126 13.53 1.10 -10.05
N LEU A 127 12.59 1.94 -9.64
CA LEU A 127 12.87 3.24 -9.03
C LEU A 127 13.80 3.13 -7.81
N PHE A 128 13.57 2.10 -6.98
CA PHE A 128 14.36 1.86 -5.76
C PHE A 128 15.39 0.74 -5.92
N GLU A 129 15.28 -0.07 -6.97
CA GLU A 129 16.21 -1.17 -7.25
C GLU A 129 17.24 -0.86 -8.33
N SER A 130 17.38 0.37 -8.82
CA SER A 130 18.32 0.72 -9.91
C SER A 130 19.52 1.55 -9.46
N PRO A 131 20.64 1.51 -10.21
CA PRO A 131 21.71 2.49 -10.11
C PRO A 131 21.20 3.91 -10.39
N ALA A 132 21.93 4.92 -9.91
CA ALA A 132 21.58 6.31 -10.16
C ALA A 132 22.81 7.19 -10.36
N LYS A 133 22.68 8.23 -11.18
CA LYS A 133 23.64 9.33 -11.24
C LYS A 133 23.36 10.31 -10.11
N ILE A 134 24.32 10.46 -9.22
CA ILE A 134 24.23 11.39 -8.09
C ILE A 134 25.42 12.34 -8.21
N ASN A 135 25.15 13.64 -8.34
CA ASN A 135 26.18 14.67 -8.57
C ASN A 135 27.09 14.37 -9.77
N GLY A 136 26.52 13.79 -10.84
CA GLY A 136 27.24 13.41 -12.06
C GLY A 136 28.01 12.09 -11.99
N GLU A 137 28.14 11.47 -10.81
CA GLU A 137 28.81 10.18 -10.63
C GLU A 137 27.78 9.04 -10.64
N LEU A 138 28.08 7.95 -11.36
CA LEU A 138 27.24 6.74 -11.32
C LEU A 138 27.48 5.99 -10.00
N LYS A 139 26.41 5.82 -9.21
CA LYS A 139 26.39 5.01 -7.99
C LYS A 139 25.70 3.69 -8.25
N SER A 140 26.24 2.61 -7.67
CA SER A 140 25.64 1.27 -7.73
C SER A 140 24.27 1.23 -7.04
N THR A 141 23.45 0.24 -7.34
CA THR A 141 22.16 0.05 -6.66
C THR A 141 22.33 -0.02 -5.14
N GLU A 142 23.33 -0.78 -4.67
CA GLU A 142 23.60 -0.94 -3.24
C GLU A 142 24.03 0.38 -2.58
N ASP A 143 24.79 1.20 -3.29
CA ASP A 143 25.18 2.53 -2.82
C ASP A 143 23.97 3.47 -2.74
N VAL A 144 23.12 3.50 -3.77
CA VAL A 144 21.89 4.30 -3.79
C VAL A 144 20.97 3.87 -2.64
N ALA A 145 20.79 2.56 -2.45
CA ALA A 145 19.99 2.00 -1.37
C ALA A 145 20.48 2.42 0.01
N ARG A 146 21.79 2.31 0.23
CA ARG A 146 22.42 2.76 1.48
C ARG A 146 22.26 4.26 1.70
N LEU A 147 22.33 5.08 0.65
CA LEU A 147 22.17 6.52 0.73
C LEU A 147 20.74 6.90 1.12
N TYR A 148 19.70 6.39 0.45
CA TYR A 148 18.33 6.77 0.82
C TYR A 148 17.93 6.19 2.17
N THR A 149 18.43 5.01 2.55
CA THR A 149 18.16 4.42 3.87
C THR A 149 18.74 5.27 5.00
N LYS A 150 19.83 6.00 4.72
CA LYS A 150 20.42 6.94 5.67
C LYS A 150 19.67 8.28 5.69
N ASP A 151 19.32 8.80 4.52
CA ASP A 151 18.85 10.17 4.35
C ASP A 151 17.33 10.33 4.53
N LEU A 152 16.56 9.26 4.31
CA LEU A 152 15.09 9.24 4.36
C LEU A 152 14.61 8.43 5.56
N VAL A 153 13.49 8.88 6.15
CA VAL A 153 12.77 8.13 7.18
C VAL A 153 11.91 7.04 6.52
N ASP A 154 11.26 7.38 5.41
CA ASP A 154 10.39 6.49 4.66
C ASP A 154 10.28 6.94 3.20
N HIS A 155 9.93 6.02 2.31
CA HIS A 155 9.70 6.30 0.90
C HIS A 155 8.81 5.21 0.28
N SER A 156 7.97 5.60 -0.66
CA SER A 156 7.17 4.65 -1.42
C SER A 156 6.82 5.21 -2.80
N ILE A 157 6.57 4.33 -3.76
CA ILE A 157 5.92 4.69 -5.01
C ILE A 157 4.80 3.70 -5.30
N GLN A 158 3.66 4.20 -5.73
CA GLN A 158 2.48 3.39 -6.03
C GLN A 158 1.73 3.90 -7.24
N VAL A 159 1.07 2.99 -7.95
CA VAL A 159 0.10 3.32 -9.00
C VAL A 159 -1.28 3.46 -8.35
N GLY A 160 -1.92 4.60 -8.59
CA GLY A 160 -3.16 5.00 -7.93
C GLY A 160 -2.94 5.69 -6.59
N ILE A 161 -4.03 6.19 -6.02
CA ILE A 161 -4.10 6.83 -4.70
C ILE A 161 -5.17 6.10 -3.88
N SER A 162 -4.78 5.55 -2.72
CA SER A 162 -5.70 4.83 -1.81
C SER A 162 -6.52 3.72 -2.47
N ASN A 163 -5.92 2.98 -3.43
CA ASN A 163 -6.57 1.96 -4.26
C ASN A 163 -7.63 2.48 -5.27
N PHE A 164 -7.70 3.79 -5.46
CA PHE A 164 -8.53 4.45 -6.47
C PHE A 164 -7.64 5.29 -7.41
N PHE A 165 -8.25 5.90 -8.42
CA PHE A 165 -7.58 6.83 -9.34
C PHE A 165 -6.30 6.25 -9.96
N ASP A 166 -6.41 5.07 -10.57
CA ASP A 166 -5.31 4.31 -11.18
C ASP A 166 -4.48 5.11 -12.21
N LYS A 167 -5.00 6.24 -12.69
CA LYS A 167 -4.32 7.18 -13.57
C LYS A 167 -3.29 8.07 -12.89
N PHE A 168 -3.06 7.98 -11.59
CA PHE A 168 -1.95 8.64 -10.93
C PHE A 168 -0.81 7.68 -10.59
N VAL A 169 0.40 8.21 -10.50
CA VAL A 169 1.52 7.58 -9.82
C VAL A 169 1.93 8.49 -8.68
N ASP A 170 1.99 7.95 -7.47
CA ASP A 170 2.25 8.68 -6.23
C ASP A 170 3.61 8.27 -5.67
N LEU A 171 4.58 9.18 -5.72
CA LEU A 171 5.88 9.05 -5.07
C LEU A 171 5.85 9.82 -3.75
N ARG A 172 5.96 9.09 -2.64
CA ARG A 172 6.05 9.63 -1.29
C ARG A 172 7.49 9.57 -0.77
N ILE A 173 7.95 10.67 -0.19
CA ILE A 173 9.25 10.78 0.47
C ILE A 173 9.03 11.39 1.85
N VAL A 174 9.62 10.78 2.88
CA VAL A 174 9.54 11.26 4.26
C VAL A 174 10.93 11.50 4.81
N VAL A 175 11.10 12.65 5.46
CA VAL A 175 12.35 13.04 6.11
C VAL A 175 12.08 13.54 7.52
N ASP A 176 13.12 13.53 8.35
CA ASP A 176 13.13 14.22 9.63
C ASP A 176 12.98 15.74 9.42
N ALA A 177 12.11 16.39 10.22
CA ALA A 177 11.81 17.82 10.05
C ALA A 177 12.94 18.75 10.46
N GLU A 178 13.82 18.32 11.38
CA GLU A 178 14.91 19.17 11.89
C GLU A 178 16.11 19.18 10.95
N THR A 179 16.49 18.02 10.43
CA THR A 179 17.75 17.83 9.70
C THR A 179 17.57 17.35 8.27
N GLY A 180 16.44 16.70 7.97
CA GLY A 180 16.23 15.98 6.72
C GLY A 180 15.64 16.83 5.60
N PHE A 181 15.13 18.04 5.86
CA PHE A 181 14.47 18.88 4.86
C PHE A 181 15.29 19.09 3.56
N PRO A 182 16.61 19.37 3.61
CA PRO A 182 17.43 19.51 2.39
C PRO A 182 17.50 18.23 1.53
N ASN A 183 17.25 17.06 2.11
CA ASN A 183 17.27 15.78 1.39
C ASN A 183 16.07 15.61 0.47
N LEU A 184 14.95 16.33 0.69
CA LEU A 184 13.76 16.21 -0.15
C LEU A 184 14.06 16.53 -1.62
N ALA A 185 14.59 17.74 -1.89
CA ALA A 185 14.89 18.17 -3.25
C ALA A 185 15.90 17.23 -3.93
N LYS A 186 16.94 16.83 -3.19
CA LYS A 186 17.95 15.86 -3.65
C LYS A 186 17.31 14.54 -4.09
N TRP A 187 16.47 13.93 -3.26
CA TRP A 187 15.89 12.62 -3.57
C TRP A 187 14.78 12.69 -4.62
N VAL A 188 14.04 13.78 -4.69
CA VAL A 188 13.12 14.04 -5.81
C VAL A 188 13.89 14.06 -7.13
N GLU A 189 14.99 14.80 -7.22
CA GLU A 189 15.81 14.85 -8.44
C GLU A 189 16.34 13.46 -8.81
N ILE A 190 16.90 12.73 -7.84
CA ILE A 190 17.45 11.38 -8.05
C ILE A 190 16.37 10.40 -8.54
N PHE A 191 15.23 10.32 -7.86
CA PHE A 191 14.18 9.36 -8.23
C PHE A 191 13.46 9.75 -9.54
N THR A 192 13.33 11.03 -9.86
CA THR A 192 12.64 11.44 -11.09
C THR A 192 13.54 11.43 -12.34
N THR A 193 14.83 11.78 -12.19
CA THR A 193 15.72 12.01 -13.34
C THR A 193 17.08 11.32 -13.22
N GLY A 194 17.52 10.98 -12.02
CA GLY A 194 18.84 10.40 -11.75
C GLY A 194 18.95 8.90 -11.99
N ILE A 195 17.84 8.16 -12.01
CA ILE A 195 17.84 6.71 -12.17
C ILE A 195 18.40 6.29 -13.53
N VAL A 196 19.26 5.27 -13.52
CA VAL A 196 19.84 4.66 -14.72
C VAL A 196 19.34 3.23 -14.86
N PHE A 197 18.52 2.98 -15.88
CA PHE A 197 18.00 1.65 -16.16
C PHE A 197 19.03 0.82 -16.94
N ASP A 198 19.62 -0.18 -16.28
CA ASP A 198 20.46 -1.17 -16.94
C ASP A 198 19.69 -2.47 -17.24
N ALA A 199 20.06 -3.14 -18.33
CA ALA A 199 19.33 -4.31 -18.81
C ALA A 199 19.37 -5.52 -17.85
N GLN A 200 20.44 -5.66 -17.05
CA GLN A 200 20.53 -6.76 -16.09
C GLN A 200 19.55 -6.54 -14.95
N ARG A 201 19.44 -5.30 -14.45
CA ARG A 201 18.53 -4.98 -13.35
C ARG A 201 17.07 -5.04 -13.76
N VAL A 202 16.72 -4.52 -14.93
CA VAL A 202 15.40 -4.69 -15.53
C VAL A 202 15.01 -6.17 -15.59
N LYS A 203 15.92 -7.04 -16.03
CA LYS A 203 15.67 -8.49 -16.11
C LYS A 203 15.52 -9.14 -14.74
N GLN A 204 16.26 -8.70 -13.73
CA GLN A 204 16.16 -9.21 -12.36
C GLN A 204 14.82 -8.81 -11.72
N CYS A 205 14.46 -7.52 -11.76
CA CYS A 205 13.20 -7.02 -11.22
C CYS A 205 11.99 -7.66 -11.92
N ALA A 206 12.02 -7.80 -13.25
CA ALA A 206 10.95 -8.46 -13.99
C ALA A 206 10.76 -9.94 -13.57
N LYS A 207 11.85 -10.66 -13.31
CA LYS A 207 11.77 -12.06 -12.80
C LYS A 207 11.21 -12.12 -11.39
N LYS A 208 11.62 -11.20 -10.52
CA LYS A 208 11.09 -11.06 -9.16
C LYS A 208 9.57 -10.81 -9.20
N LEU A 209 9.15 -9.79 -9.95
CA LEU A 209 7.74 -9.44 -10.11
C LEU A 209 6.90 -10.61 -10.67
N ALA A 210 7.42 -11.34 -11.66
CA ALA A 210 6.75 -12.52 -12.21
C ALA A 210 6.63 -13.67 -11.20
N SER A 211 7.61 -13.82 -10.30
CA SER A 211 7.56 -14.78 -9.19
C SER A 211 6.49 -14.37 -8.16
N ASP A 212 6.48 -13.09 -7.78
CA ASP A 212 5.55 -12.54 -6.79
C ASP A 212 4.09 -12.62 -7.28
N ALA A 213 3.87 -12.43 -8.58
CA ALA A 213 2.55 -12.61 -9.19
C ALA A 213 1.99 -14.04 -9.00
N ARG A 214 2.85 -15.06 -8.98
CA ARG A 214 2.41 -16.45 -8.73
C ARG A 214 1.91 -16.64 -7.31
N GLU A 215 2.54 -15.98 -6.34
CA GLU A 215 2.11 -16.01 -4.95
C GLU A 215 0.83 -15.21 -4.77
N LYS A 216 0.76 -13.99 -5.32
CA LYS A 216 -0.44 -13.14 -5.28
C LYS A 216 -1.67 -13.82 -5.88
N LYS A 217 -1.49 -14.69 -6.89
CA LYS A 217 -2.59 -15.48 -7.47
C LYS A 217 -3.31 -16.38 -6.43
N ARG A 218 -2.68 -16.70 -5.30
CA ARG A 218 -3.30 -17.50 -4.22
C ARG A 218 -4.32 -16.70 -3.41
N ASP A 219 -4.26 -15.38 -3.45
CA ASP A 219 -5.27 -14.51 -2.86
C ASP A 219 -6.35 -14.16 -3.89
N GLY A 220 -7.37 -15.00 -3.96
CA GLY A 220 -8.48 -14.82 -4.90
C GLY A 220 -9.28 -13.53 -4.68
N CYS A 221 -9.31 -13.00 -3.45
CA CYS A 221 -10.02 -11.76 -3.14
C CYS A 221 -9.30 -10.58 -3.79
N SER A 222 -7.99 -10.47 -3.58
CA SER A 222 -7.15 -9.40 -4.15
C SER A 222 -7.08 -9.47 -5.69
N VAL A 223 -7.05 -10.68 -6.26
CA VAL A 223 -7.10 -10.84 -7.72
C VAL A 223 -8.43 -10.35 -8.28
N ALA A 224 -9.55 -10.71 -7.64
CA ALA A 224 -10.87 -10.29 -8.09
C ALA A 224 -11.05 -8.77 -7.99
N SER A 225 -10.56 -8.13 -6.93
CA SER A 225 -10.64 -6.68 -6.76
C SER A 225 -9.76 -5.90 -7.75
N THR A 226 -8.73 -6.52 -8.31
CA THR A 226 -7.84 -5.89 -9.30
C THR A 226 -8.33 -6.05 -10.74
N ALA A 227 -9.17 -7.06 -11.00
CA ALA A 227 -9.69 -7.37 -12.34
C ALA A 227 -11.02 -6.67 -12.67
N LEU A 228 -11.66 -6.06 -11.68
CA LEU A 228 -12.90 -5.28 -11.79
C LEU A 228 -12.58 -3.78 -11.88
#